data_AF-A0AAE4ZMA6-F1
#
_entry.id   AF-A0AAE4ZMA6-F1
#
_cell.length_a   1.000
_cell.length_b   1.000
_cell.length_c   1.000
_cell.angle_alpha   90.00
_cell.angle_beta   90.00
_cell.angle_gamma   90.00
#
_symmetry.space_group_name_H-M   'P 1'
#
loop_
_entity.id
_entity.type
_entity.pdbx_description
1 polymer ?
#
loop_
_entity_poly.entity_id
_entity_poly.type
_entity_poly.pdbx_seq_one_letter_code
_entity_poly.pdbx_strand_id
1 'polypeptide(L)'
;MSVSRPGPRTTATVLAVASALVLSGCGGGDPSPEQRFADALSSGDVQAAADLTSDPAAASTAITAMLDGLNAQGRSFSVSENGDAFTLAADWSFGNGKQWQYSTEGRVDGDVIAWDPAVLAPGLAAGSTVRFTPTSGTPAEVRASDGQPIMTQQVVTLVDVQAPADTAALARLLNPIVPTITAESLGADLGKSDGKPITAVALREQDVEAVRDQLAAVPGVELVQQTRLLTVDRALSSPVLADLTTVWQEQQDESAGWAVQLVNADGTARRLAGQDAAPVPDIDTTLDLRLQTRAEDALASVPQPAAIVALRPSTGAVLAVAQNAPADAQGAIALTGLYPPGSTFKTVTTSAALQAGKVTPDTVLPCPGTENIEGRQIPNDDNFDLGSVPLHSAFAHSCNTTMGRLAVSLPPDALQQAALQFGLGVDYVTPGLTTVTGTVPTAQTPAERVESAIGQGAVTASPFGMALVAASIANGTTPAPTMIVGKPGVADRSVTPTPADVDAALRSMMRETVTDGTARTLADLPNLEGKTGTAEYGEGTRPHGWFVGMDGDLAFAVFVAGADSSGPALEAAGRFLR
;
A
#
# COMPACT_ATOMS: atom_id res chain seq x y z
N MET A 1 26.18 29.44 -10.08
CA MET A 1 26.43 29.06 -11.49
C MET A 1 25.76 27.72 -11.72
N SER A 2 24.54 27.74 -12.23
CA SER A 2 23.72 26.55 -12.46
C SER A 2 23.94 26.10 -13.91
N VAL A 3 24.45 24.89 -14.10
CA VAL A 3 24.60 24.26 -15.41
C VAL A 3 23.53 23.17 -15.50
N SER A 4 22.36 23.54 -16.02
CA SER A 4 21.31 22.59 -16.40
C SER A 4 21.68 21.93 -17.73
N ARG A 5 21.78 20.60 -17.73
CA ARG A 5 21.80 19.79 -18.96
C ARG A 5 20.38 19.73 -19.54
N PRO A 6 20.20 19.88 -20.88
CA PRO A 6 18.90 19.76 -21.50
C PRO A 6 18.55 18.28 -21.74
N GLY A 7 17.39 17.84 -21.27
CA GLY A 7 16.78 16.57 -21.67
C GLY A 7 16.26 16.64 -23.12
N PRO A 8 16.03 15.49 -23.77
CA PRO A 8 15.63 15.45 -25.17
C PRO A 8 14.23 16.03 -25.33
N ARG A 9 14.12 17.08 -26.14
CA ARG A 9 12.84 17.61 -26.60
C ARG A 9 12.25 16.62 -27.60
N THR A 10 11.33 15.78 -27.16
CA THR A 10 10.38 15.12 -28.05
C THR A 10 9.46 16.20 -28.61
N THR A 11 9.79 16.67 -29.82
CA THR A 11 8.89 17.49 -30.64
C THR A 11 7.62 16.69 -30.90
N ALA A 12 6.53 17.04 -30.21
CA ALA A 12 5.19 16.68 -30.62
C ALA A 12 4.92 17.37 -31.96
N THR A 13 5.10 16.64 -33.05
CA THR A 13 4.64 17.05 -34.37
C THR A 13 3.13 17.04 -34.33
N VAL A 14 2.53 18.21 -34.06
CA VAL A 14 1.11 18.45 -34.31
C VAL A 14 0.92 18.33 -35.81
N LEU A 15 0.48 17.16 -36.26
CA LEU A 15 0.03 16.96 -37.63
C LEU A 15 -1.32 17.69 -37.73
N ALA A 16 -1.27 18.96 -38.12
CA ALA A 16 -2.45 19.71 -38.51
C ALA A 16 -3.01 19.04 -39.77
N VAL A 17 -4.02 18.19 -39.60
CA VAL A 17 -4.83 17.71 -40.71
C VAL A 17 -5.60 18.92 -41.21
N ALA A 18 -5.17 19.43 -42.35
CA ALA A 18 -5.87 20.49 -43.06
C ALA A 18 -7.24 19.97 -43.50
N SER A 19 -8.28 20.35 -42.76
CA SER A 19 -9.65 20.24 -43.21
C SER A 19 -9.78 21.05 -44.49
N ALA A 20 -9.88 20.37 -45.63
CA ALA A 20 -10.29 21.00 -46.87
C ALA A 20 -11.74 21.46 -46.68
N LEU A 21 -11.91 22.73 -46.28
CA LEU A 21 -13.17 23.46 -46.34
C LEU A 21 -13.60 23.54 -47.80
N VAL A 22 -14.42 22.59 -48.24
CA VAL A 22 -15.28 22.78 -49.39
C VAL A 22 -16.37 23.74 -48.92
N LEU A 23 -16.28 24.99 -49.34
CA LEU A 23 -17.30 26.01 -49.16
C LEU A 23 -18.56 25.61 -49.95
N SER A 24 -19.43 24.82 -49.34
CA SER A 24 -20.85 24.71 -49.73
C SER A 24 -21.59 25.92 -49.18
N GLY A 25 -22.33 26.60 -50.05
CA GLY A 25 -22.91 27.92 -49.81
C GLY A 25 -23.87 27.96 -48.62
N CYS A 26 -23.79 29.04 -47.84
CA CYS A 26 -24.76 29.39 -46.83
C CYS A 26 -26.12 29.70 -47.47
N GLY A 27 -27.02 28.71 -47.50
CA GLY A 27 -28.46 28.93 -47.53
C GLY A 27 -28.99 28.87 -46.10
N GLY A 28 -29.61 29.94 -45.61
CA GLY A 28 -30.31 29.96 -44.32
C GLY A 28 -31.62 29.18 -44.40
N GLY A 29 -31.54 27.88 -44.66
CA GLY A 29 -32.65 26.92 -44.57
C GLY A 29 -32.65 26.23 -43.20
N ASP A 30 -33.80 25.70 -42.82
CA ASP A 30 -33.89 24.80 -41.65
C ASP A 30 -32.96 23.59 -41.85
N PRO A 31 -32.30 23.10 -40.79
CA PRO A 31 -31.41 21.95 -40.89
C PRO A 31 -32.16 20.72 -41.44
N SER A 32 -31.48 19.99 -42.33
CA SER A 32 -31.99 18.76 -42.92
C SER A 32 -32.40 17.73 -41.85
N PRO A 33 -33.35 16.83 -42.11
CA PRO A 33 -33.76 15.82 -41.13
C PRO A 33 -32.57 14.97 -40.63
N GLU A 34 -31.58 14.71 -41.48
CA GLU A 34 -30.37 13.98 -41.13
C GLU A 34 -29.43 14.80 -40.24
N GLN A 35 -29.29 16.11 -40.49
CA GLN A 35 -28.51 16.99 -39.60
C GLN A 35 -29.18 17.10 -38.24
N ARG A 36 -30.51 17.28 -38.18
CA ARG A 36 -31.28 17.29 -36.92
C ARG A 36 -31.15 15.96 -36.18
N PHE A 37 -31.14 14.83 -36.89
CA PHE A 37 -30.95 13.51 -36.31
C PHE A 37 -29.55 13.35 -35.71
N ALA A 38 -28.50 13.74 -36.43
CA ALA A 38 -27.13 13.72 -35.92
C ALA A 38 -26.94 14.65 -34.70
N ASP A 39 -27.54 15.84 -34.71
CA ASP A 39 -27.50 16.79 -33.60
C ASP A 39 -28.20 16.22 -32.35
N ALA A 40 -29.37 15.59 -32.52
CA ALA A 40 -30.12 14.95 -31.43
C ALA A 40 -29.36 13.76 -30.83
N LEU A 41 -28.72 12.92 -31.66
CA LEU A 41 -27.85 11.85 -31.17
C LEU A 41 -26.63 12.38 -30.41
N SER A 42 -26.02 13.48 -30.90
CA SER A 42 -24.88 14.13 -30.24
C SER A 42 -25.26 14.69 -28.88
N SER A 43 -26.42 15.34 -28.76
CA SER A 43 -26.93 15.85 -27.49
C SER A 43 -27.44 14.74 -26.56
N GLY A 44 -27.77 13.56 -27.10
CA GLY A 44 -28.41 12.46 -26.37
C GLY A 44 -29.91 12.67 -26.15
N ASP A 45 -30.54 13.53 -26.95
CA ASP A 45 -31.99 13.69 -26.95
C ASP A 45 -32.63 12.53 -27.73
N VAL A 46 -32.85 11.43 -27.01
CA VAL A 46 -33.41 10.19 -27.57
C VAL A 46 -34.75 10.43 -28.25
N GLN A 47 -35.63 11.22 -27.65
CA GLN A 47 -36.98 11.44 -28.18
C GLN A 47 -36.92 12.29 -29.45
N ALA A 48 -36.13 13.38 -29.44
CA ALA A 48 -35.97 14.20 -30.64
C ALA A 48 -35.36 13.42 -31.80
N ALA A 49 -34.38 12.54 -31.54
CA ALA A 49 -33.80 11.67 -32.56
C ALA A 49 -34.83 10.65 -33.09
N ALA A 50 -35.62 10.04 -32.20
CA ALA A 50 -36.62 9.05 -32.56
C ALA A 50 -37.77 9.62 -33.39
N ASP A 51 -38.24 10.82 -33.05
CA ASP A 51 -39.34 11.52 -33.76
C ASP A 51 -39.00 11.87 -35.21
N LEU A 52 -37.71 11.87 -35.58
CA LEU A 52 -37.22 12.10 -36.94
C LEU A 52 -37.16 10.83 -37.79
N THR A 53 -37.68 9.69 -37.31
CA THR A 53 -37.59 8.39 -37.99
C THR A 53 -38.96 7.86 -38.43
N SER A 54 -38.98 6.95 -39.40
CA SER A 54 -40.22 6.31 -39.86
C SER A 54 -40.85 5.35 -38.83
N ASP A 55 -40.13 4.99 -37.76
CA ASP A 55 -40.63 4.20 -36.62
C ASP A 55 -40.05 4.73 -35.28
N PRO A 56 -40.65 5.78 -34.71
CA PRO A 56 -40.15 6.41 -33.49
C PRO A 56 -40.08 5.47 -32.27
N ALA A 57 -40.97 4.49 -32.17
CA ALA A 57 -41.00 3.56 -31.03
C ALA A 57 -39.80 2.60 -31.07
N ALA A 58 -39.53 2.02 -32.24
CA ALA A 58 -38.34 1.18 -32.44
C ALA A 58 -37.04 1.99 -32.32
N ALA A 59 -37.03 3.22 -32.86
CA ALA A 59 -35.90 4.12 -32.78
C ALA A 59 -35.52 4.50 -31.36
N SER A 60 -36.49 4.97 -30.57
CA SER A 60 -36.27 5.34 -29.17
C SER A 60 -35.68 4.18 -28.35
N THR A 61 -36.18 2.96 -28.58
CA THR A 61 -35.69 1.75 -27.91
C THR A 61 -34.22 1.46 -28.26
N ALA A 62 -33.86 1.48 -29.55
CA ALA A 62 -32.50 1.16 -30.00
C ALA A 62 -31.49 2.24 -29.61
N ILE A 63 -31.86 3.52 -29.71
CA ILE A 63 -31.01 4.65 -29.33
C ILE A 63 -30.72 4.60 -27.83
N THR A 64 -31.74 4.37 -27.00
CA THR A 64 -31.57 4.22 -25.55
C THR A 64 -30.62 3.08 -25.23
N ALA A 65 -30.87 1.88 -25.79
CA ALA A 65 -30.04 0.71 -25.55
C ALA A 65 -28.57 0.91 -25.96
N MET A 66 -28.33 1.62 -27.07
CA MET A 66 -26.98 1.97 -27.52
C MET A 66 -26.30 2.95 -26.56
N LEU A 67 -26.98 4.04 -26.19
CA LEU A 67 -26.41 5.06 -25.31
C LEU A 67 -26.09 4.48 -23.93
N ASP A 68 -27.00 3.70 -23.36
CA ASP A 68 -26.84 3.04 -22.07
C ASP A 68 -25.73 1.97 -22.14
N GLY A 69 -25.69 1.18 -23.23
CA GLY A 69 -24.71 0.12 -23.40
C GLY A 69 -23.28 0.64 -23.59
N LEU A 70 -23.11 1.73 -24.33
CA LEU A 70 -21.80 2.36 -24.54
C LEU A 70 -21.36 3.20 -23.34
N ASN A 71 -22.30 3.85 -22.64
CA ASN A 71 -22.05 4.68 -21.46
C ASN A 71 -20.82 5.59 -21.62
N ALA A 72 -20.68 6.20 -22.80
CA ALA A 72 -19.50 6.96 -23.19
C ALA A 72 -19.43 8.31 -22.45
N GLN A 73 -18.22 8.77 -22.17
CA GLN A 73 -17.98 10.09 -21.58
C GLN A 73 -18.22 11.23 -22.57
N GLY A 74 -18.03 10.96 -23.86
CA GLY A 74 -18.32 11.89 -24.95
C GLY A 74 -18.80 11.17 -26.20
N ARG A 75 -19.61 11.85 -26.99
CA ARG A 75 -20.10 11.39 -28.29
C ARG A 75 -20.27 12.56 -29.24
N SER A 76 -20.04 12.35 -30.52
CA SER A 76 -20.43 13.29 -31.57
C SER A 76 -20.83 12.53 -32.82
N PHE A 77 -21.88 13.01 -33.47
CA PHE A 77 -22.36 12.52 -34.75
C PHE A 77 -22.31 13.65 -35.76
N SER A 78 -21.93 13.33 -36.99
CA SER A 78 -21.96 14.27 -38.11
C SER A 78 -22.47 13.55 -39.34
N VAL A 79 -23.09 14.29 -40.24
CA VAL A 79 -23.69 13.73 -41.45
C VAL A 79 -23.04 14.30 -42.70
N SER A 80 -22.89 13.43 -43.72
CA SER A 80 -22.62 13.83 -45.10
C SER A 80 -23.77 13.36 -45.99
N GLU A 81 -24.45 14.30 -46.63
CA GLU A 81 -25.62 14.05 -47.48
C GLU A 81 -25.22 13.59 -48.89
N ASN A 82 -26.00 12.70 -49.48
CA ASN A 82 -25.83 12.20 -50.85
C ASN A 82 -27.17 11.79 -51.50
N GLY A 83 -27.97 12.80 -51.87
CA GLY A 83 -29.32 12.58 -52.38
C GLY A 83 -30.25 12.02 -51.30
N ASP A 84 -30.98 10.94 -51.60
CA ASP A 84 -31.87 10.28 -50.62
C ASP A 84 -31.10 9.36 -49.64
N ALA A 85 -29.77 9.35 -49.69
CA ALA A 85 -28.90 8.60 -48.79
C ALA A 85 -27.97 9.55 -48.04
N PHE A 86 -27.52 9.13 -46.86
CA PHE A 86 -26.55 9.89 -46.07
C PHE A 86 -25.55 8.95 -45.40
N THR A 87 -24.37 9.49 -45.11
CA THR A 87 -23.37 8.83 -44.26
C THR A 87 -23.39 9.50 -42.89
N LEU A 88 -23.62 8.70 -41.84
CA LEU A 88 -23.55 9.16 -40.45
C LEU A 88 -22.19 8.75 -39.88
N ALA A 89 -21.33 9.71 -39.60
CA ALA A 89 -20.06 9.49 -38.90
C ALA A 89 -20.27 9.65 -37.39
N ALA A 90 -19.82 8.68 -36.62
CA ALA A 90 -19.91 8.67 -35.16
C ALA A 90 -18.50 8.61 -34.56
N ASP A 91 -18.29 9.42 -33.52
CA ASP A 91 -17.11 9.40 -32.66
C ASP A 91 -17.55 9.24 -31.21
N TRP A 92 -17.04 8.21 -30.56
CA TRP A 92 -17.28 7.91 -29.15
C TRP A 92 -15.98 8.01 -28.36
N SER A 93 -16.03 8.71 -27.23
CA SER A 93 -14.93 8.83 -26.27
C SER A 93 -15.31 8.19 -24.94
N PHE A 94 -14.51 7.24 -24.48
CA PHE A 94 -14.72 6.51 -23.23
C PHE A 94 -13.75 6.96 -22.11
N GLY A 95 -13.00 8.04 -22.34
CA GLY A 95 -11.95 8.53 -21.43
C GLY A 95 -10.59 7.82 -21.63
N ASN A 96 -9.53 8.39 -21.04
CA ASN A 96 -8.16 7.84 -21.07
C ASN A 96 -7.65 7.45 -22.47
N GLY A 97 -8.00 8.24 -23.50
CA GLY A 97 -7.59 8.00 -24.89
C GLY A 97 -8.35 6.87 -25.61
N LYS A 98 -9.36 6.26 -24.98
CA LYS A 98 -10.18 5.19 -25.58
C LYS A 98 -11.23 5.81 -26.49
N GLN A 99 -11.15 5.53 -27.79
CA GLN A 99 -12.04 6.08 -28.81
C GLN A 99 -12.52 5.04 -29.80
N TRP A 100 -13.79 5.16 -30.22
CA TRP A 100 -14.36 4.35 -31.30
C TRP A 100 -14.99 5.25 -32.36
N GLN A 101 -14.40 5.23 -33.55
CA GLN A 101 -14.87 5.98 -34.71
C GLN A 101 -15.35 5.03 -35.80
N TYR A 102 -16.49 5.34 -36.41
CA TYR A 102 -17.03 4.61 -37.55
C TYR A 102 -17.98 5.48 -38.37
N SER A 103 -18.40 4.95 -39.52
CA SER A 103 -19.47 5.52 -40.32
C SER A 103 -20.49 4.45 -40.69
N THR A 104 -21.76 4.84 -40.75
CA THR A 104 -22.90 4.04 -41.21
C THR A 104 -23.61 4.74 -42.36
N GLU A 105 -24.44 4.00 -43.09
CA GLU A 105 -25.27 4.53 -44.17
C GLU A 105 -26.74 4.53 -43.76
N GLY A 106 -27.46 5.58 -44.12
CA GLY A 106 -28.90 5.69 -43.94
C GLY A 106 -29.59 6.29 -45.16
N ARG A 107 -30.92 6.30 -45.14
CA ARG A 107 -31.75 6.89 -46.20
C ARG A 107 -32.82 7.79 -45.62
N VAL A 108 -33.27 8.75 -46.41
CA VAL A 108 -34.42 9.59 -46.09
C VAL A 108 -35.62 9.12 -46.91
N ASP A 109 -36.78 9.06 -46.28
CA ASP A 109 -38.08 8.85 -46.91
C ASP A 109 -38.98 10.06 -46.60
N GLY A 110 -39.03 11.02 -47.53
CA GLY A 110 -39.74 12.29 -47.32
C GLY A 110 -38.97 13.24 -46.40
N ASP A 111 -39.47 13.46 -45.18
CA ASP A 111 -38.87 14.35 -44.16
C ASP A 111 -38.45 13.57 -42.89
N VAL A 112 -38.35 12.24 -43.00
CA VAL A 112 -37.92 11.35 -41.91
C VAL A 112 -36.84 10.38 -42.39
N ILE A 113 -36.00 9.94 -41.46
CA ILE A 113 -35.04 8.86 -41.66
C ILE A 113 -35.81 7.55 -41.83
N ALA A 114 -35.57 6.82 -42.92
CA ALA A 114 -36.06 5.47 -43.07
C ALA A 114 -35.39 4.58 -42.01
N TRP A 115 -36.17 4.18 -41.00
CA TRP A 115 -35.63 3.55 -39.80
C TRP A 115 -35.03 2.16 -40.10
N ASP A 116 -33.74 2.04 -39.83
CA ASP A 116 -33.01 0.79 -39.74
C ASP A 116 -32.00 0.93 -38.58
N PRO A 117 -31.99 0.04 -37.58
CA PRO A 117 -31.00 0.08 -36.50
C PRO A 117 -29.55 0.15 -37.01
N ALA A 118 -29.26 -0.40 -38.20
CA ALA A 118 -27.93 -0.34 -38.81
C ALA A 118 -27.44 1.10 -39.10
N VAL A 119 -28.35 2.09 -39.14
CA VAL A 119 -28.01 3.52 -39.21
C VAL A 119 -27.25 3.96 -37.96
N LEU A 120 -27.53 3.39 -36.79
CA LEU A 120 -26.89 3.81 -35.54
C LEU A 120 -25.47 3.27 -35.39
N ALA A 121 -25.25 1.98 -35.68
CA ALA A 121 -23.95 1.33 -35.48
C ALA A 121 -23.75 0.12 -36.44
N PRO A 122 -22.49 -0.22 -36.80
CA PRO A 122 -22.21 -1.30 -37.75
C PRO A 122 -22.73 -2.67 -37.31
N GLY A 123 -23.66 -3.23 -38.09
CA GLY A 123 -24.25 -4.55 -37.85
C GLY A 123 -25.32 -4.59 -36.76
N LEU A 124 -25.78 -3.43 -36.27
CA LEU A 124 -26.91 -3.35 -35.36
C LEU A 124 -28.19 -3.80 -36.09
N ALA A 125 -28.95 -4.68 -35.45
CA ALA A 125 -30.24 -5.19 -35.90
C ALA A 125 -31.29 -5.05 -34.78
N ALA A 126 -32.57 -5.28 -35.11
CA ALA A 126 -33.64 -5.25 -34.12
C ALA A 126 -33.36 -6.22 -32.96
N GLY A 127 -33.43 -5.72 -31.73
CA GLY A 127 -33.15 -6.49 -30.51
C GLY A 127 -31.67 -6.67 -30.16
N SER A 128 -30.74 -6.15 -30.96
CA SER A 128 -29.31 -6.07 -30.61
C SER A 128 -28.94 -4.70 -30.05
N THR A 129 -27.83 -4.62 -29.32
CA THR A 129 -27.24 -3.37 -28.82
C THR A 129 -25.72 -3.38 -28.96
N VAL A 130 -25.08 -2.25 -28.74
CA VAL A 130 -23.63 -2.15 -28.58
C VAL A 130 -23.27 -1.85 -27.13
N ARG A 131 -22.21 -2.47 -26.63
CA ARG A 131 -21.75 -2.33 -25.26
C ARG A 131 -20.27 -2.03 -25.19
N PHE A 132 -19.87 -1.08 -24.34
CA PHE A 132 -18.48 -0.88 -23.96
C PHE A 132 -18.13 -1.80 -22.79
N THR A 133 -17.00 -2.49 -22.87
CA THR A 133 -16.55 -3.43 -21.83
C THR A 133 -15.03 -3.33 -21.66
N PRO A 134 -14.53 -3.02 -20.44
CA PRO A 134 -13.11 -3.18 -20.12
C PRO A 134 -12.70 -4.65 -20.29
N THR A 135 -11.50 -4.89 -20.79
CA THR A 135 -10.95 -6.25 -20.91
C THR A 135 -9.71 -6.37 -20.04
N SER A 136 -9.62 -7.43 -19.26
CA SER A 136 -8.43 -7.74 -18.46
C SER A 136 -7.51 -8.73 -19.20
N GLY A 137 -6.21 -8.62 -18.93
CA GLY A 137 -5.20 -9.57 -19.38
C GLY A 137 -5.03 -10.73 -18.39
N THR A 138 -4.01 -11.54 -18.60
CA THR A 138 -3.54 -12.48 -17.57
C THR A 138 -3.11 -11.66 -16.34
N PRO A 139 -3.70 -11.90 -15.15
CA PRO A 139 -3.34 -11.16 -13.96
C PRO A 139 -1.91 -11.47 -13.53
N ALA A 140 -1.18 -10.44 -13.11
CA ALA A 140 0.11 -10.61 -12.46
C ALA A 140 -0.02 -11.42 -11.16
N GLU A 141 0.99 -12.20 -10.83
CA GLU A 141 1.21 -12.74 -9.49
C GLU A 141 2.08 -11.80 -8.68
N VAL A 142 1.88 -11.78 -7.37
CA VAL A 142 2.84 -11.18 -6.43
C VAL A 142 3.69 -12.33 -5.89
N ARG A 143 5.01 -12.24 -6.00
CA ARG A 143 5.94 -13.31 -5.64
C ARG A 143 6.89 -12.91 -4.53
N ALA A 144 7.25 -13.88 -3.69
CA ALA A 144 8.31 -13.75 -2.70
C ALA A 144 9.69 -13.70 -3.38
N SER A 145 10.72 -13.41 -2.58
CA SER A 145 12.11 -13.34 -3.01
C SER A 145 12.69 -14.66 -3.58
N ASP A 146 12.06 -15.80 -3.29
CA ASP A 146 12.40 -17.11 -3.86
C ASP A 146 11.60 -17.45 -5.15
N GLY A 147 10.75 -16.53 -5.61
CA GLY A 147 9.91 -16.69 -6.79
C GLY A 147 8.63 -17.48 -6.55
N GLN A 148 8.29 -17.87 -5.31
CA GLN A 148 6.99 -18.48 -5.03
C GLN A 148 5.88 -17.42 -5.03
N PRO A 149 4.70 -17.71 -5.60
CA PRO A 149 3.56 -16.80 -5.52
C PRO A 149 3.09 -16.68 -4.07
N ILE A 150 2.97 -15.43 -3.62
CA ILE A 150 2.41 -15.08 -2.30
C ILE A 150 1.02 -14.49 -2.42
N MET A 151 0.68 -13.85 -3.54
CA MET A 151 -0.68 -13.40 -3.84
C MET A 151 -1.01 -13.67 -5.29
N THR A 152 -2.22 -14.19 -5.54
CA THR A 152 -2.73 -14.54 -6.87
C THR A 152 -4.17 -14.08 -7.01
N GLN A 153 -4.60 -13.75 -8.23
CA GLN A 153 -6.02 -13.54 -8.49
C GLN A 153 -6.76 -14.88 -8.35
N GLN A 154 -7.72 -14.93 -7.43
CA GLN A 154 -8.53 -16.11 -7.15
C GLN A 154 -10.01 -15.78 -7.33
N VAL A 155 -10.80 -16.77 -7.74
CA VAL A 155 -12.25 -16.66 -7.70
C VAL A 155 -12.72 -16.88 -6.27
N VAL A 156 -13.49 -15.93 -5.76
CA VAL A 156 -14.24 -16.04 -4.52
C VAL A 156 -15.73 -16.10 -4.82
N THR A 157 -16.47 -16.82 -3.99
CA THR A 157 -17.93 -16.76 -3.98
C THR A 157 -18.36 -15.87 -2.82
N LEU A 158 -18.97 -14.73 -3.14
CA LEU A 158 -19.69 -13.92 -2.17
C LEU A 158 -20.98 -14.62 -1.77
N VAL A 159 -21.24 -14.65 -0.47
CA VAL A 159 -22.51 -15.10 0.09
C VAL A 159 -23.30 -13.85 0.43
N ASP A 160 -24.09 -13.37 -0.52
CA ASP A 160 -24.94 -12.21 -0.32
C ASP A 160 -26.26 -12.65 0.32
N VAL A 161 -26.71 -11.90 1.32
CA VAL A 161 -27.83 -12.25 2.18
C VAL A 161 -28.79 -11.08 2.26
N GLN A 162 -30.08 -11.35 2.08
CA GLN A 162 -31.17 -10.40 2.23
C GLN A 162 -32.34 -11.02 2.99
N ALA A 163 -33.19 -10.18 3.59
CA ALA A 163 -34.40 -10.67 4.24
C ALA A 163 -35.33 -11.34 3.20
N PRO A 164 -36.03 -12.45 3.53
CA PRO A 164 -36.14 -13.09 4.84
C PRO A 164 -35.20 -14.30 5.04
N ALA A 165 -33.87 -14.14 4.94
CA ALA A 165 -32.92 -15.23 5.16
C ALA A 165 -32.89 -15.77 6.60
N ASP A 166 -32.71 -17.09 6.74
CA ASP A 166 -32.49 -17.77 8.03
C ASP A 166 -31.02 -17.62 8.47
N THR A 167 -30.76 -16.62 9.31
CA THR A 167 -29.41 -16.33 9.81
C THR A 167 -28.83 -17.46 10.67
N ALA A 168 -29.66 -18.27 11.33
CA ALA A 168 -29.21 -19.40 12.13
C ALA A 168 -28.77 -20.58 11.25
N ALA A 169 -29.50 -20.84 10.16
CA ALA A 169 -29.09 -21.83 9.16
C ALA A 169 -27.77 -21.41 8.48
N LEU A 170 -27.67 -20.15 8.06
CA LEU A 170 -26.45 -19.61 7.45
C LEU A 170 -25.24 -19.71 8.37
N ALA A 171 -25.37 -19.26 9.62
CA ALA A 171 -24.29 -19.33 10.59
C ALA A 171 -23.81 -20.77 10.82
N ARG A 172 -24.71 -21.77 10.87
CA ARG A 172 -24.29 -23.18 10.99
C ARG A 172 -23.48 -23.68 9.81
N LEU A 173 -23.78 -23.22 8.59
CA LEU A 173 -23.04 -23.59 7.38
C LEU A 173 -21.68 -22.88 7.30
N LEU A 174 -21.63 -21.61 7.70
CA LEU A 174 -20.45 -20.77 7.55
C LEU A 174 -19.46 -20.88 8.71
N ASN A 175 -19.92 -21.13 9.93
CA ASN A 175 -19.08 -21.14 11.13
C ASN A 175 -17.89 -22.13 11.08
N PRO A 176 -18.00 -23.34 10.50
CA PRO A 176 -16.86 -24.24 10.35
C PRO A 176 -15.74 -23.68 9.46
N ILE A 177 -16.07 -22.75 8.56
CA ILE A 177 -15.14 -22.13 7.61
C ILE A 177 -14.66 -20.78 8.15
N VAL A 178 -15.59 -19.96 8.62
CA VAL A 178 -15.36 -18.61 9.16
C VAL A 178 -16.04 -18.50 10.52
N PRO A 179 -15.33 -18.87 11.62
CA PRO A 179 -15.92 -18.96 12.95
C PRO A 179 -16.49 -17.64 13.51
N THR A 180 -16.06 -16.51 12.96
CA THR A 180 -16.54 -15.18 13.34
C THR A 180 -17.95 -14.87 12.84
N ILE A 181 -18.45 -15.60 11.83
CA ILE A 181 -19.81 -15.44 11.32
C ILE A 181 -20.79 -16.20 12.22
N THR A 182 -21.66 -15.45 12.89
CA THR A 182 -22.67 -15.97 13.82
C THR A 182 -24.08 -15.52 13.42
N ALA A 183 -25.11 -16.18 13.94
CA ALA A 183 -26.48 -15.79 13.66
C ALA A 183 -26.78 -14.36 14.18
N GLU A 184 -26.15 -13.99 15.30
CA GLU A 184 -26.25 -12.67 15.91
C GLU A 184 -25.58 -11.60 15.05
N SER A 185 -24.35 -11.83 14.58
CA SER A 185 -23.64 -10.87 13.71
C SER A 185 -24.41 -10.66 12.40
N LEU A 186 -24.87 -11.73 11.76
CA LEU A 186 -25.68 -11.64 10.53
C LEU A 186 -27.00 -10.92 10.75
N GLY A 187 -27.70 -11.21 11.86
CA GLY A 187 -28.94 -10.51 12.20
C GLY A 187 -28.73 -9.02 12.47
N ALA A 188 -27.63 -8.67 13.13
CA ALA A 188 -27.27 -7.28 13.39
C ALA A 188 -26.94 -6.52 12.09
N ASP A 189 -26.20 -7.15 11.16
CA ASP A 189 -25.84 -6.52 9.89
C ASP A 189 -27.05 -6.35 8.97
N LEU A 190 -27.93 -7.37 8.89
CA LEU A 190 -29.20 -7.27 8.16
C LEU A 190 -30.11 -6.19 8.75
N GLY A 191 -30.17 -6.08 10.08
CA GLY A 191 -30.96 -5.05 10.75
C GLY A 191 -30.50 -3.62 10.45
N LYS A 192 -29.22 -3.43 10.10
CA LYS A 192 -28.64 -2.13 9.71
C LYS A 192 -28.70 -1.85 8.20
N SER A 193 -29.08 -2.84 7.40
CA SER A 193 -29.02 -2.77 5.93
C SER A 193 -30.16 -1.97 5.28
N ASP A 194 -31.18 -1.57 6.05
CA ASP A 194 -32.43 -0.97 5.55
C ASP A 194 -33.09 -1.79 4.42
N GLY A 195 -32.99 -3.13 4.51
CA GLY A 195 -33.56 -4.06 3.54
C GLY A 195 -32.71 -4.29 2.29
N LYS A 196 -31.49 -3.75 2.23
CA LYS A 196 -30.53 -4.02 1.16
C LYS A 196 -29.79 -5.35 1.41
N PRO A 197 -29.38 -6.07 0.36
CA PRO A 197 -28.48 -7.21 0.52
C PRO A 197 -27.18 -6.80 1.21
N ILE A 198 -26.67 -7.69 2.07
CA ILE A 198 -25.35 -7.59 2.67
C ILE A 198 -24.48 -8.75 2.18
N THR A 199 -23.19 -8.54 2.00
CA THR A 199 -22.25 -9.65 1.80
C THR A 199 -21.85 -10.20 3.16
N ALA A 200 -22.32 -11.41 3.51
CA ALA A 200 -21.99 -12.05 4.77
C ALA A 200 -20.51 -12.46 4.84
N VAL A 201 -19.99 -13.01 3.73
CA VAL A 201 -18.62 -13.50 3.64
C VAL A 201 -18.21 -13.68 2.18
N ALA A 202 -16.91 -13.58 1.89
CA ALA A 202 -16.30 -14.00 0.64
C ALA A 202 -15.52 -15.31 0.87
N LEU A 203 -15.96 -16.40 0.24
CA LEU A 203 -15.36 -17.73 0.40
C LEU A 203 -14.44 -18.04 -0.77
N ARG A 204 -13.26 -18.62 -0.51
CA ARG A 204 -12.43 -19.19 -1.58
C ARG A 204 -13.14 -20.39 -2.17
N GLU A 205 -12.86 -20.73 -3.43
CA GLU A 205 -13.53 -21.83 -4.14
C GLU A 205 -13.51 -23.15 -3.34
N GLN A 206 -12.36 -23.52 -2.78
CA GLN A 206 -12.18 -24.71 -1.95
C GLN A 206 -13.00 -24.73 -0.65
N ASP A 207 -13.42 -23.57 -0.14
CA ASP A 207 -14.25 -23.50 1.07
C ASP A 207 -15.73 -23.65 0.76
N VAL A 208 -16.17 -22.99 -0.31
CA VAL A 208 -17.58 -22.98 -0.69
C VAL A 208 -17.97 -24.28 -1.35
N GLU A 209 -17.05 -25.01 -1.98
CA GLU A 209 -17.32 -26.25 -2.71
C GLU A 209 -18.19 -27.24 -1.91
N ALA A 210 -17.86 -27.47 -0.64
CA ALA A 210 -18.58 -28.42 0.22
C ALA A 210 -19.97 -27.94 0.67
N VAL A 211 -20.22 -26.63 0.67
CA VAL A 211 -21.44 -26.01 1.23
C VAL A 211 -22.26 -25.24 0.19
N ARG A 212 -21.81 -25.18 -1.08
CA ARG A 212 -22.38 -24.34 -2.15
C ARG A 212 -23.87 -24.60 -2.34
N ASP A 213 -24.24 -25.86 -2.54
CA ASP A 213 -25.63 -26.25 -2.80
C ASP A 213 -26.52 -25.99 -1.57
N GLN A 214 -25.97 -26.17 -0.37
CA GLN A 214 -26.68 -25.92 0.88
C GLN A 214 -26.92 -24.41 1.09
N LEU A 215 -25.93 -23.57 0.78
CA LEU A 215 -26.06 -22.12 0.83
C LEU A 215 -27.05 -21.61 -0.21
N ALA A 216 -26.96 -22.09 -1.46
CA ALA A 216 -27.88 -21.71 -2.54
C ALA A 216 -29.34 -22.11 -2.28
N ALA A 217 -29.56 -23.14 -1.44
CA ALA A 217 -30.89 -23.56 -1.03
C ALA A 217 -31.51 -22.69 0.10
N VAL A 218 -30.72 -21.83 0.76
CA VAL A 218 -31.25 -20.95 1.82
C VAL A 218 -32.01 -19.77 1.17
N PRO A 219 -33.30 -19.56 1.51
CA PRO A 219 -34.05 -18.41 1.00
C PRO A 219 -33.35 -17.08 1.34
N GLY A 220 -33.35 -16.14 0.40
CA GLY A 220 -32.71 -14.84 0.59
C GLY A 220 -31.18 -14.86 0.51
N VAL A 221 -30.57 -15.96 0.05
CA VAL A 221 -29.13 -16.05 -0.23
C VAL A 221 -28.87 -16.05 -1.73
N GLU A 222 -27.89 -15.27 -2.16
CA GLU A 222 -27.36 -15.24 -3.51
C GLU A 222 -25.86 -15.51 -3.48
N LEU A 223 -25.39 -16.38 -4.39
CA LEU A 223 -23.99 -16.70 -4.52
C LEU A 223 -23.41 -15.99 -5.74
N VAL A 224 -22.56 -15.00 -5.53
CA VAL A 224 -21.98 -14.18 -6.60
C VAL A 224 -20.49 -14.47 -6.70
N GLN A 225 -20.03 -14.95 -7.85
CA GLN A 225 -18.60 -15.14 -8.10
C GLN A 225 -17.92 -13.82 -8.45
N GLN A 226 -16.75 -13.59 -7.86
CA GLN A 226 -15.90 -12.43 -8.13
C GLN A 226 -14.43 -12.85 -8.13
N THR A 227 -13.60 -12.13 -8.87
CA THR A 227 -12.14 -12.28 -8.79
C THR A 227 -11.56 -11.32 -7.76
N ARG A 228 -10.68 -11.80 -6.88
CA ARG A 228 -9.94 -10.97 -5.91
C ARG A 228 -8.48 -11.39 -5.86
N LEU A 229 -7.57 -10.44 -5.69
CA LEU A 229 -6.19 -10.75 -5.33
C LEU A 229 -6.19 -11.22 -3.86
N LEU A 230 -5.75 -12.45 -3.62
CA LEU A 230 -5.69 -13.04 -2.29
C LEU A 230 -4.33 -13.68 -2.07
N THR A 231 -3.92 -13.76 -0.81
CA THR A 231 -2.74 -14.55 -0.45
C THR A 231 -2.92 -16.01 -0.84
N VAL A 232 -1.84 -16.66 -1.28
CA VAL A 232 -1.85 -18.11 -1.54
C VAL A 232 -2.08 -18.84 -0.23
N ASP A 233 -1.23 -18.59 0.77
CA ASP A 233 -1.42 -19.06 2.14
C ASP A 233 -2.31 -18.09 2.94
N ARG A 234 -3.35 -18.60 3.60
CA ARG A 234 -4.24 -17.82 4.47
C ARG A 234 -3.57 -17.39 5.77
N ALA A 235 -2.56 -18.13 6.21
CA ALA A 235 -1.84 -17.83 7.44
C ALA A 235 -0.88 -16.65 7.26
N LEU A 236 -0.44 -16.37 6.03
CA LEU A 236 0.45 -15.25 5.72
C LEU A 236 -0.26 -13.92 6.02
N SER A 237 0.26 -13.20 7.00
CA SER A 237 -0.15 -11.87 7.41
C SER A 237 1.02 -10.91 7.35
N SER A 238 0.82 -9.77 6.70
CA SER A 238 1.78 -8.68 6.75
C SER A 238 1.09 -7.37 6.37
N PRO A 239 1.41 -6.25 7.05
CA PRO A 239 0.87 -4.95 6.67
C PRO A 239 1.31 -4.50 5.27
N VAL A 240 2.36 -5.08 4.69
CA VAL A 240 2.82 -4.74 3.33
C VAL A 240 1.89 -5.25 2.23
N LEU A 241 1.05 -6.25 2.52
CA LEU A 241 0.14 -6.86 1.53
C LEU A 241 -0.89 -5.86 1.00
N ALA A 242 -1.27 -4.86 1.80
CA ALA A 242 -2.19 -3.81 1.38
C ALA A 242 -1.57 -2.94 0.27
N ASP A 243 -0.33 -2.49 0.47
CA ASP A 243 0.38 -1.67 -0.53
C ASP A 243 0.70 -2.49 -1.80
N LEU A 244 1.04 -3.78 -1.66
CA LEU A 244 1.23 -4.69 -2.79
C LEU A 244 -0.07 -4.89 -3.60
N THR A 245 -1.23 -4.91 -2.93
CA THR A 245 -2.53 -4.95 -3.60
C THR A 245 -2.79 -3.69 -4.41
N THR A 246 -2.45 -2.51 -3.87
CA THR A 246 -2.54 -1.24 -4.60
C THR A 246 -1.66 -1.25 -5.84
N VAL A 247 -0.39 -1.64 -5.72
CA VAL A 247 0.52 -1.73 -6.87
C VAL A 247 0.01 -2.71 -7.92
N TRP A 248 -0.51 -3.85 -7.49
CA TRP A 248 -1.11 -4.83 -8.39
C TRP A 248 -2.31 -4.25 -9.14
N GLN A 249 -3.22 -3.56 -8.44
CA GLN A 249 -4.40 -2.95 -9.05
C GLN A 249 -4.02 -1.87 -10.06
N GLU A 250 -3.06 -1.00 -9.72
CA GLU A 250 -2.55 0.03 -10.64
C GLU A 250 -1.98 -0.59 -11.92
N GLN A 251 -1.15 -1.64 -11.81
CA GLN A 251 -0.60 -2.32 -12.99
C GLN A 251 -1.67 -2.97 -13.86
N GLN A 252 -2.71 -3.54 -13.24
CA GLN A 252 -3.83 -4.16 -13.95
C GLN A 252 -4.66 -3.11 -14.68
N ASP A 253 -4.92 -1.96 -14.06
CA ASP A 253 -5.69 -0.87 -14.65
C ASP A 253 -4.93 -0.19 -15.80
N GLU A 254 -3.62 0.01 -15.64
CA GLU A 254 -2.74 0.54 -16.70
C GLU A 254 -2.67 -0.40 -17.91
N SER A 255 -2.72 -1.71 -17.67
CA SER A 255 -2.64 -2.73 -18.71
C SER A 255 -4.01 -3.13 -19.27
N ALA A 256 -5.10 -2.63 -18.69
CA ALA A 256 -6.46 -3.00 -19.08
C ALA A 256 -6.77 -2.56 -20.51
N GLY A 257 -7.22 -3.52 -21.31
CA GLY A 257 -7.78 -3.26 -22.63
C GLY A 257 -9.23 -2.79 -22.55
N TRP A 258 -9.85 -2.66 -23.71
CA TRP A 258 -11.26 -2.37 -23.82
C TRP A 258 -11.81 -2.93 -25.13
N ALA A 259 -13.12 -3.12 -25.17
CA ALA A 259 -13.83 -3.54 -26.36
C ALA A 259 -15.18 -2.82 -26.46
N VAL A 260 -15.56 -2.48 -27.68
CA VAL A 260 -16.97 -2.29 -28.03
C VAL A 260 -17.46 -3.57 -28.66
N GLN A 261 -18.56 -4.10 -28.15
CA GLN A 261 -19.16 -5.36 -28.59
C GLN A 261 -20.57 -5.12 -29.12
N LEU A 262 -20.91 -5.74 -30.24
CA LEU A 262 -22.30 -5.93 -30.68
C LEU A 262 -22.86 -7.13 -29.92
N VAL A 263 -23.94 -6.93 -29.18
CA VAL A 263 -24.64 -7.94 -28.38
C VAL A 263 -26.00 -8.21 -29.01
N ASN A 264 -26.23 -9.44 -29.45
CA ASN A 264 -27.49 -9.87 -30.07
C ASN A 264 -28.55 -10.20 -29.01
N ALA A 265 -29.81 -10.31 -29.44
CA ALA A 265 -30.94 -10.64 -28.56
C ALA A 265 -30.80 -12.02 -27.86
N ASP A 266 -30.02 -12.94 -28.44
CA ASP A 266 -29.71 -14.25 -27.85
C ASP A 266 -28.54 -14.21 -26.83
N GLY A 267 -27.98 -13.03 -26.57
CA GLY A 267 -26.85 -12.80 -25.68
C GLY A 267 -25.48 -13.05 -26.32
N THR A 268 -25.41 -13.50 -27.57
CA THR A 268 -24.13 -13.66 -28.27
C THR A 268 -23.50 -12.28 -28.53
N ALA A 269 -22.20 -12.18 -28.31
CA ALA A 269 -21.46 -10.92 -28.49
C ALA A 269 -20.31 -11.09 -29.47
N ARG A 270 -20.10 -10.11 -30.36
CA ARG A 270 -18.86 -9.99 -31.17
C ARG A 270 -18.22 -8.63 -31.00
N ARG A 271 -16.90 -8.58 -31.02
CA ARG A 271 -16.14 -7.33 -30.96
C ARG A 271 -16.30 -6.52 -32.26
N LEU A 272 -16.55 -5.23 -32.12
CA LEU A 272 -16.54 -4.22 -33.20
C LEU A 272 -15.24 -3.41 -33.19
N ALA A 273 -14.75 -3.04 -32.01
CA ALA A 273 -13.54 -2.26 -31.82
C ALA A 273 -12.91 -2.54 -30.46
N GLY A 274 -11.71 -2.00 -30.24
CA GLY A 274 -11.05 -2.03 -28.95
C GLY A 274 -9.55 -2.26 -29.05
N GLN A 275 -8.93 -2.31 -27.88
CA GLN A 275 -7.53 -2.67 -27.69
C GLN A 275 -7.45 -3.85 -26.71
N ASP A 276 -6.66 -4.87 -27.04
CA ASP A 276 -6.42 -5.97 -26.11
C ASP A 276 -5.65 -5.49 -24.88
N ALA A 277 -5.90 -6.14 -23.74
CA ALA A 277 -5.11 -5.92 -22.55
C ALA A 277 -3.66 -6.32 -22.80
N ALA A 278 -2.73 -5.54 -22.26
CA ALA A 278 -1.32 -5.91 -22.29
C ALA A 278 -1.04 -7.02 -21.25
N PRO A 279 -0.05 -7.90 -21.50
CA PRO A 279 0.45 -8.80 -20.46
C PRO A 279 1.01 -7.99 -19.29
N VAL A 280 0.60 -8.34 -18.08
CA VAL A 280 1.09 -7.68 -16.86
C VAL A 280 2.23 -8.51 -16.28
N PRO A 281 3.44 -7.95 -16.10
CA PRO A 281 4.52 -8.68 -15.48
C PRO A 281 4.21 -8.92 -14.00
N ASP A 282 4.67 -10.04 -13.48
CA ASP A 282 4.55 -10.34 -12.06
C ASP A 282 5.32 -9.34 -11.19
N ILE A 283 4.85 -9.17 -9.95
CA ILE A 283 5.45 -8.30 -8.95
C ILE A 283 6.37 -9.14 -8.08
N ASP A 284 7.66 -9.13 -8.41
CA ASP A 284 8.71 -9.75 -7.60
C ASP A 284 9.03 -8.89 -6.38
N THR A 285 8.78 -9.41 -5.18
CA THR A 285 9.04 -8.73 -3.91
C THR A 285 10.34 -9.19 -3.27
N THR A 286 10.82 -8.43 -2.29
CA THR A 286 11.95 -8.79 -1.45
C THR A 286 11.58 -9.63 -0.23
N LEU A 287 10.29 -9.91 -0.02
CA LEU A 287 9.79 -10.64 1.13
C LEU A 287 10.39 -12.06 1.15
N ASP A 288 11.02 -12.44 2.25
CA ASP A 288 11.52 -13.78 2.50
C ASP A 288 10.48 -14.53 3.33
N LEU A 289 9.78 -15.49 2.72
CA LEU A 289 8.70 -16.22 3.38
C LEU A 289 9.15 -16.95 4.64
N ARG A 290 10.40 -17.44 4.69
CA ARG A 290 10.91 -18.15 5.87
C ARG A 290 11.11 -17.18 7.01
N LEU A 291 11.67 -16.00 6.74
CA LEU A 291 11.83 -14.95 7.75
C LEU A 291 10.48 -14.36 8.17
N GLN A 292 9.55 -14.18 7.23
CA GLN A 292 8.20 -13.68 7.52
C GLN A 292 7.48 -14.62 8.48
N THR A 293 7.41 -15.93 8.18
CA THR A 293 6.76 -16.90 9.06
C THR A 293 7.42 -16.96 10.43
N ARG A 294 8.76 -16.93 10.51
CA ARG A 294 9.46 -16.87 11.81
C ARG A 294 9.11 -15.63 12.62
N ALA A 295 8.96 -14.49 11.95
CA ALA A 295 8.59 -13.24 12.59
C ALA A 295 7.14 -13.28 13.09
N GLU A 296 6.22 -13.85 12.33
CA GLU A 296 4.82 -14.07 12.74
C GLU A 296 4.73 -15.02 13.94
N ASP A 297 5.39 -16.18 13.87
CA ASP A 297 5.44 -17.18 14.94
C ASP A 297 6.05 -16.60 16.24
N ALA A 298 7.09 -15.77 16.11
CA ALA A 298 7.73 -15.11 17.24
C ALA A 298 6.77 -14.16 17.99
N LEU A 299 5.80 -13.58 17.27
CA LEU A 299 4.82 -12.63 17.80
C LEU A 299 3.50 -13.27 18.23
N ALA A 300 3.19 -14.49 17.76
CA ALA A 300 1.91 -15.15 17.98
C ALA A 300 1.54 -15.31 19.46
N SER A 301 2.52 -15.50 20.35
CA SER A 301 2.29 -15.66 21.79
C SER A 301 2.34 -14.33 22.58
N VAL A 302 2.58 -13.19 21.93
CA VAL A 302 2.68 -11.89 22.58
C VAL A 302 1.28 -11.29 22.72
N PRO A 303 0.77 -11.04 23.94
CA PRO A 303 -0.60 -10.55 24.12
C PRO A 303 -0.74 -9.05 23.83
N GLN A 304 0.34 -8.28 23.94
CA GLN A 304 0.38 -6.86 23.60
C GLN A 304 0.53 -6.66 22.09
N PRO A 305 0.15 -5.48 21.55
CA PRO A 305 0.52 -5.07 20.19
C PRO A 305 2.04 -5.15 20.00
N ALA A 306 2.47 -5.94 19.03
CA ALA A 306 3.88 -6.20 18.80
C ALA A 306 4.19 -6.29 17.30
N ALA A 307 5.43 -5.93 16.94
CA ALA A 307 5.90 -5.90 15.57
C ALA A 307 7.38 -6.33 15.47
N ILE A 308 7.72 -6.96 14.35
CA ILE A 308 9.10 -7.26 13.92
C ILE A 308 9.25 -6.75 12.49
N VAL A 309 10.27 -5.95 12.26
CA VAL A 309 10.67 -5.51 10.91
C VAL A 309 12.10 -5.95 10.68
N ALA A 310 12.37 -6.60 9.55
CA ALA A 310 13.69 -7.09 9.17
C ALA A 310 14.09 -6.62 7.77
N LEU A 311 15.32 -6.15 7.63
CA LEU A 311 15.92 -5.67 6.39
C LEU A 311 17.25 -6.38 6.13
N ARG A 312 17.62 -6.42 4.85
CA ARG A 312 18.98 -6.74 4.40
C ARG A 312 19.81 -5.46 4.33
N PRO A 313 20.82 -5.25 5.20
CA PRO A 313 21.66 -4.06 5.20
C PRO A 313 22.32 -3.76 3.85
N SER A 314 22.85 -4.78 3.16
CA SER A 314 23.60 -4.60 1.91
C SER A 314 22.79 -4.11 0.71
N THR A 315 21.47 -4.31 0.71
CA THR A 315 20.60 -3.99 -0.43
C THR A 315 19.41 -3.10 -0.08
N GLY A 316 19.06 -2.98 1.20
CA GLY A 316 17.83 -2.35 1.66
C GLY A 316 16.57 -3.16 1.42
N ALA A 317 16.70 -4.42 0.98
CA ALA A 317 15.57 -5.33 0.83
C ALA A 317 14.83 -5.50 2.17
N VAL A 318 13.52 -5.24 2.18
CA VAL A 318 12.66 -5.52 3.32
C VAL A 318 12.29 -7.00 3.26
N LEU A 319 12.81 -7.76 4.21
CA LEU A 319 12.76 -9.23 4.21
C LEU A 319 11.54 -9.76 4.96
N ALA A 320 11.15 -9.11 6.05
CA ALA A 320 9.98 -9.47 6.83
C ALA A 320 9.38 -8.23 7.51
N VAL A 321 8.05 -8.18 7.55
CA VAL A 321 7.26 -7.19 8.28
C VAL A 321 6.10 -7.95 8.92
N ALA A 322 6.24 -8.29 10.20
CA ALA A 322 5.22 -9.01 10.95
C ALA A 322 4.68 -8.13 12.07
N GLN A 323 3.39 -8.27 12.35
CA GLN A 323 2.74 -7.73 13.52
C GLN A 323 1.60 -8.66 13.93
N ASN A 324 1.21 -8.66 15.20
CA ASN A 324 0.18 -9.58 15.71
C ASN A 324 -1.24 -8.97 15.68
N ALA A 325 -2.26 -9.77 15.96
CA ALA A 325 -3.66 -9.32 15.89
C ALA A 325 -4.00 -8.07 16.74
N PRO A 326 -3.47 -7.89 17.97
CA PRO A 326 -3.63 -6.62 18.71
C PRO A 326 -3.00 -5.41 18.02
N ALA A 327 -1.91 -5.60 17.27
CA ALA A 327 -1.28 -4.57 16.45
C ALA A 327 -2.07 -4.29 15.16
N ASP A 328 -2.59 -5.32 14.50
CA ASP A 328 -3.43 -5.18 13.30
C ASP A 328 -4.66 -4.29 13.54
N ALA A 329 -5.26 -4.39 14.72
CA ALA A 329 -6.37 -3.53 15.13
C ALA A 329 -6.03 -2.03 15.21
N GLN A 330 -4.73 -1.67 15.18
CA GLN A 330 -4.22 -0.30 15.23
C GLN A 330 -3.69 0.19 13.88
N GLY A 331 -3.76 -0.65 12.84
CA GLY A 331 -3.17 -0.39 11.53
C GLY A 331 -1.72 -0.89 11.42
N ALA A 332 -0.95 -0.34 10.47
CA ALA A 332 0.39 -0.80 10.13
C ALA A 332 1.47 -0.28 11.11
N ILE A 333 1.35 -0.56 12.41
CA ILE A 333 2.25 0.00 13.43
C ILE A 333 3.73 -0.40 13.19
N ALA A 334 3.97 -1.53 12.53
CA ALA A 334 5.32 -1.96 12.14
C ALA A 334 6.01 -0.94 11.20
N LEU A 335 5.24 -0.28 10.33
CA LEU A 335 5.76 0.59 9.26
C LEU A 335 5.60 2.08 9.56
N THR A 336 4.51 2.46 10.24
CA THR A 336 4.11 3.87 10.40
C THR A 336 3.77 4.27 11.84
N GLY A 337 3.72 3.32 12.77
CA GLY A 337 3.47 3.61 14.19
C GLY A 337 4.63 4.39 14.80
N LEU A 338 4.36 5.52 15.44
CA LEU A 338 5.38 6.39 16.03
C LEU A 338 5.36 6.28 17.55
N TYR A 339 6.49 5.84 18.12
CA TYR A 339 6.64 5.68 19.56
C TYR A 339 8.00 6.22 20.01
N PRO A 340 8.18 6.59 21.29
CA PRO A 340 9.51 6.90 21.78
C PRO A 340 10.41 5.64 21.68
N PRO A 341 11.57 5.73 21.01
CA PRO A 341 12.47 4.58 20.81
C PRO A 341 13.18 4.14 22.10
N GLY A 342 13.15 4.98 23.15
CA GLY A 342 13.82 4.72 24.41
C GLY A 342 15.31 4.47 24.22
N SER A 343 15.89 3.61 25.06
CA SER A 343 17.33 3.36 25.06
C SER A 343 17.92 2.76 23.78
N THR A 344 17.11 2.33 22.79
CA THR A 344 17.64 1.98 21.46
C THR A 344 18.23 3.19 20.75
N PHE A 345 17.71 4.40 21.01
CA PHE A 345 18.21 5.67 20.48
C PHE A 345 19.60 6.05 21.00
N LYS A 346 20.10 5.39 22.05
CA LYS A 346 21.48 5.62 22.54
C LYS A 346 22.53 5.25 21.49
N THR A 347 22.17 4.45 20.48
CA THR A 347 22.99 4.24 19.27
C THR A 347 23.28 5.58 18.58
N VAL A 348 22.25 6.39 18.36
CA VAL A 348 22.33 7.75 17.79
C VAL A 348 23.13 8.68 18.69
N THR A 349 22.80 8.72 19.99
CA THR A 349 23.50 9.58 20.97
C THR A 349 24.99 9.28 21.05
N THR A 350 25.33 7.99 21.08
CA THR A 350 26.72 7.54 21.16
C THR A 350 27.47 7.84 19.85
N SER A 351 26.82 7.64 18.70
CA SER A 351 27.37 8.06 17.39
C SER A 351 27.74 9.54 17.39
N ALA A 352 26.81 10.41 17.80
CA ALA A 352 27.05 11.85 17.85
C ALA A 352 28.20 12.23 18.80
N ALA A 353 28.31 11.55 19.95
CA ALA A 353 29.37 11.79 20.92
C ALA A 353 30.76 11.35 20.43
N LEU A 354 30.85 10.20 19.75
CA LEU A 354 32.07 9.71 19.13
C LEU A 354 32.53 10.64 17.99
N GLN A 355 31.60 11.04 17.12
CA GLN A 355 31.88 11.95 16.00
C GLN A 355 32.34 13.34 16.46
N ALA A 356 31.89 13.81 17.62
CA ALA A 356 32.35 15.06 18.21
C ALA A 356 33.81 15.00 18.72
N GLY A 357 34.45 13.82 18.71
CA GLY A 357 35.84 13.62 19.14
C GLY A 357 36.07 13.82 20.64
N LYS A 358 35.00 13.89 21.44
CA LYS A 358 35.06 14.16 22.88
C LYS A 358 35.25 12.90 23.72
N VAL A 359 34.87 11.75 23.18
CA VAL A 359 34.92 10.44 23.83
C VAL A 359 35.36 9.37 22.86
N THR A 360 35.88 8.28 23.42
CA THR A 360 36.17 7.01 22.76
C THR A 360 35.46 5.90 23.53
N PRO A 361 35.34 4.67 22.98
CA PRO A 361 34.76 3.54 23.73
C PRO A 361 35.37 3.32 25.11
N ASP A 362 36.68 3.58 25.27
CA ASP A 362 37.41 3.40 26.53
C ASP A 362 37.35 4.61 27.48
N THR A 363 36.70 5.71 27.07
CA THR A 363 36.58 6.90 27.92
C THR A 363 35.75 6.56 29.16
N VAL A 364 36.38 6.67 30.34
CA VAL A 364 35.72 6.42 31.63
C VAL A 364 34.78 7.55 31.97
N LEU A 365 33.50 7.23 32.16
CA LEU A 365 32.41 8.17 32.41
C LEU A 365 31.63 7.75 33.66
N PRO A 366 31.10 8.71 34.42
CA PRO A 366 30.23 8.40 35.55
C PRO A 366 28.89 7.86 35.06
N CYS A 367 28.39 6.84 35.75
CA CYS A 367 27.07 6.25 35.59
C CYS A 367 26.39 6.10 36.96
N PRO A 368 26.10 7.22 37.65
CA PRO A 368 25.38 7.19 38.92
C PRO A 368 23.93 6.75 38.70
N GLY A 369 23.31 6.19 39.74
CA GLY A 369 21.91 5.74 39.68
C GLY A 369 20.88 6.83 39.37
N THR A 370 21.17 8.06 39.78
CA THR A 370 20.40 9.25 39.40
C THR A 370 21.35 10.43 39.20
N GLU A 371 20.95 11.37 38.35
CA GLU A 371 21.71 12.60 38.18
C GLU A 371 20.82 13.79 37.84
N ASN A 372 21.12 14.96 38.41
CA ASN A 372 20.59 16.25 37.95
C ASN A 372 21.57 16.89 36.96
N ILE A 373 21.18 16.96 35.70
CA ILE A 373 21.97 17.51 34.61
C ILE A 373 21.30 18.81 34.16
N GLU A 374 21.95 19.94 34.45
CA GLU A 374 21.48 21.27 34.02
C GLU A 374 20.01 21.56 34.40
N GLY A 375 19.57 21.09 35.58
CA GLY A 375 18.21 21.28 36.09
C GLY A 375 17.24 20.14 35.79
N ARG A 376 17.64 19.12 35.03
CA ARG A 376 16.82 17.93 34.73
C ARG A 376 17.34 16.70 35.50
N GLN A 377 16.52 16.16 36.41
CA GLN A 377 16.84 14.95 37.17
C GLN A 377 16.45 13.66 36.44
N ILE A 378 17.41 12.88 35.98
CA ILE A 378 17.16 11.60 35.31
C ILE A 378 17.64 10.39 36.13
N PRO A 379 16.85 9.31 36.20
CA PRO A 379 17.27 8.04 36.78
C PRO A 379 17.82 7.08 35.70
N ASN A 380 18.69 6.17 36.12
CA ASN A 380 18.87 4.89 35.42
C ASN A 380 17.68 3.98 35.72
N ASP A 381 17.48 2.95 34.90
CA ASP A 381 16.47 1.93 35.16
C ASP A 381 16.69 1.30 36.55
N ASP A 382 15.64 1.14 37.36
CA ASP A 382 15.72 0.75 38.77
C ASP A 382 16.79 1.49 39.61
N ASN A 383 17.20 2.69 39.18
CA ASN A 383 18.29 3.49 39.76
C ASN A 383 19.63 2.74 39.89
N PHE A 384 19.97 1.81 38.98
CA PHE A 384 21.25 1.09 39.05
C PHE A 384 22.45 2.05 38.96
N ASP A 385 23.53 1.76 39.66
CA ASP A 385 24.77 2.55 39.69
C ASP A 385 25.96 1.67 39.30
N LEU A 386 26.75 2.11 38.31
CA LEU A 386 27.96 1.40 37.86
C LEU A 386 29.25 2.09 38.33
N GLY A 387 29.15 3.20 39.06
CA GLY A 387 30.28 4.05 39.40
C GLY A 387 30.82 4.76 38.18
N SER A 388 32.12 4.63 37.91
CA SER A 388 32.76 5.17 36.70
C SER A 388 33.27 4.02 35.86
N VAL A 389 32.73 3.89 34.66
CA VAL A 389 33.00 2.77 33.73
C VAL A 389 33.31 3.33 32.34
N PRO A 390 34.02 2.56 31.48
CA PRO A 390 34.17 2.92 30.08
C PRO A 390 32.82 3.14 29.37
N LEU A 391 32.81 3.99 28.34
CA LEU A 391 31.63 4.27 27.51
C LEU A 391 31.01 2.98 26.96
N HIS A 392 31.83 2.02 26.54
CA HIS A 392 31.34 0.74 26.01
C HIS A 392 30.47 -0.02 27.04
N SER A 393 30.89 -0.08 28.30
CA SER A 393 30.12 -0.71 29.37
C SER A 393 28.91 0.13 29.79
N ALA A 394 29.03 1.46 29.85
CA ALA A 394 27.88 2.34 30.12
C ALA A 394 26.79 2.18 29.03
N PHE A 395 27.18 2.00 27.77
CA PHE A 395 26.28 1.71 26.66
C PHE A 395 25.64 0.33 26.81
N ALA A 396 26.45 -0.70 27.05
CA ALA A 396 26.01 -2.10 27.16
C ALA A 396 24.99 -2.32 28.29
N HIS A 397 25.21 -1.67 29.43
CA HIS A 397 24.28 -1.67 30.57
C HIS A 397 23.21 -0.58 30.48
N SER A 398 23.14 0.17 29.38
CA SER A 398 22.10 1.15 29.10
C SER A 398 22.01 2.29 30.13
N CYS A 399 23.14 2.89 30.52
CA CYS A 399 23.17 4.02 31.45
C CYS A 399 22.48 5.27 30.87
N ASN A 400 21.46 5.79 31.54
CA ASN A 400 20.78 7.04 31.15
C ASN A 400 21.60 8.27 31.54
N THR A 401 22.16 8.27 32.75
CA THR A 401 22.89 9.42 33.30
C THR A 401 24.13 9.77 32.47
N THR A 402 24.89 8.75 32.04
CA THR A 402 26.02 8.93 31.10
C THR A 402 25.55 9.56 29.77
N MET A 403 24.46 9.07 29.18
CA MET A 403 23.97 9.54 27.87
C MET A 403 23.45 10.98 27.95
N GLY A 404 22.76 11.33 29.03
CA GLY A 404 22.34 12.69 29.31
C GLY A 404 23.53 13.66 29.38
N ARG A 405 24.61 13.27 30.09
CA ARG A 405 25.85 14.08 30.17
C ARG A 405 26.50 14.28 28.81
N LEU A 406 26.60 13.21 28.01
CA LEU A 406 27.17 13.30 26.67
C LEU A 406 26.37 14.29 25.82
N ALA A 407 25.04 14.17 25.81
CA ALA A 407 24.18 14.99 24.97
C ALA A 407 24.18 16.48 25.32
N VAL A 408 24.19 16.87 26.60
CA VAL A 408 24.26 18.30 26.96
C VAL A 408 25.56 18.98 26.54
N SER A 409 26.62 18.19 26.32
CA SER A 409 27.88 18.69 25.79
C SER A 409 27.87 18.89 24.26
N LEU A 410 26.82 18.43 23.56
CA LEU A 410 26.70 18.50 22.11
C LEU A 410 25.86 19.73 21.66
N PRO A 411 26.06 20.21 20.42
CA PRO A 411 25.17 21.18 19.80
C PRO A 411 23.69 20.74 19.78
N PRO A 412 22.73 21.68 19.78
CA PRO A 412 21.28 21.38 19.79
C PRO A 412 20.79 20.44 18.69
N ASP A 413 21.43 20.44 17.53
CA ASP A 413 21.06 19.65 16.35
C ASP A 413 21.88 18.35 16.21
N ALA A 414 22.86 18.09 17.08
CA ALA A 414 23.78 16.97 16.92
C ALA A 414 23.08 15.60 16.88
N LEU A 415 22.06 15.40 17.73
CA LEU A 415 21.27 14.16 17.76
C LEU A 415 20.40 14.01 16.51
N GLN A 416 19.84 15.11 16.00
CA GLN A 416 19.09 15.11 14.76
C GLN A 416 20.01 14.76 13.57
N GLN A 417 21.18 15.38 13.48
CA GLN A 417 22.12 15.10 12.40
C GLN A 417 22.58 13.64 12.43
N ALA A 418 22.94 13.11 13.61
CA ALA A 418 23.30 11.70 13.74
C ALA A 418 22.15 10.75 13.39
N ALA A 419 20.91 11.07 13.77
CA ALA A 419 19.74 10.25 13.42
C ALA A 419 19.53 10.16 11.91
N LEU A 420 19.69 11.28 11.19
CA LEU A 420 19.59 11.31 9.74
C LEU A 420 20.62 10.40 9.06
N GLN A 421 21.84 10.29 9.61
CA GLN A 421 22.88 9.40 9.06
C GLN A 421 22.51 7.92 9.13
N PHE A 422 21.53 7.58 9.98
CA PHE A 422 20.97 6.24 10.13
C PHE A 422 19.57 6.10 9.52
N GLY A 423 19.13 7.08 8.71
CA GLY A 423 17.84 7.08 8.04
C GLY A 423 16.65 7.45 8.92
N LEU A 424 16.85 7.76 10.20
CA LEU A 424 15.77 8.14 11.12
C LEU A 424 15.43 9.63 10.94
N GLY A 425 14.19 9.95 10.58
CA GLY A 425 13.77 11.30 10.19
C GLY A 425 13.95 11.61 8.70
N VAL A 426 14.23 10.58 7.89
CA VAL A 426 14.23 10.63 6.42
C VAL A 426 12.93 9.99 5.93
N ASP A 427 12.28 10.64 4.95
CA ASP A 427 11.10 10.11 4.28
C ASP A 427 11.50 9.42 2.98
N TYR A 428 10.85 8.30 2.68
CA TYR A 428 11.11 7.50 1.48
C TYR A 428 9.85 7.31 0.68
N VAL A 429 9.92 7.59 -0.63
CA VAL A 429 8.90 7.14 -1.59
C VAL A 429 9.35 5.79 -2.12
N THR A 430 8.71 4.71 -1.67
CA THR A 430 9.09 3.33 -2.01
C THR A 430 7.92 2.59 -2.66
N PRO A 431 8.05 2.11 -3.91
CA PRO A 431 7.00 1.34 -4.55
C PRO A 431 6.61 0.08 -3.76
N GLY A 432 5.32 -0.06 -3.46
CA GLY A 432 4.78 -1.19 -2.69
C GLY A 432 5.09 -1.15 -1.20
N LEU A 433 5.52 0.00 -0.65
CA LEU A 433 5.85 0.14 0.77
C LEU A 433 5.67 1.58 1.27
N THR A 434 4.64 1.79 2.08
CA THR A 434 4.37 3.04 2.79
C THR A 434 5.01 3.00 4.17
N THR A 435 5.95 3.91 4.45
CA THR A 435 6.72 3.94 5.70
C THR A 435 6.86 5.33 6.27
N VAL A 436 6.96 5.41 7.59
CA VAL A 436 7.48 6.59 8.31
C VAL A 436 8.65 6.11 9.14
N THR A 437 9.79 6.81 9.13
CA THR A 437 10.95 6.39 9.93
C THR A 437 10.87 6.90 11.37
N GLY A 438 10.51 8.16 11.56
CA GLY A 438 10.43 8.79 12.87
C GLY A 438 10.65 10.30 12.79
N THR A 439 10.70 10.95 13.94
CA THR A 439 11.02 12.37 14.05
C THR A 439 12.04 12.57 15.16
N VAL A 440 13.13 13.28 14.83
CA VAL A 440 14.14 13.72 15.81
C VAL A 440 14.24 15.25 15.73
N PRO A 441 13.52 15.98 16.59
CA PRO A 441 13.61 17.43 16.64
C PRO A 441 14.97 17.89 17.16
N THR A 442 15.37 19.12 16.82
CA THR A 442 16.49 19.78 17.50
C THR A 442 16.15 20.01 18.97
N ALA A 443 17.10 19.77 19.87
CA ALA A 443 16.92 19.94 21.31
C ALA A 443 17.61 21.23 21.78
N GLN A 444 16.83 22.30 21.94
CA GLN A 444 17.35 23.66 22.17
C GLN A 444 17.80 23.86 23.61
N THR A 445 17.09 23.26 24.57
CA THR A 445 17.42 23.35 26.00
C THR A 445 18.28 22.17 26.46
N PRO A 446 19.06 22.31 27.55
CA PRO A 446 19.72 21.17 28.18
C PRO A 446 18.75 20.05 28.58
N ALA A 447 17.58 20.39 29.12
CA ALA A 447 16.57 19.41 29.50
C ALA A 447 16.04 18.60 28.30
N GLU A 448 15.75 19.26 27.18
CA GLU A 448 15.37 18.57 25.94
C GLU A 448 16.49 17.67 25.42
N ARG A 449 17.75 18.10 25.53
CA ARG A 449 18.91 17.29 25.12
C ARG A 449 19.04 16.03 25.98
N VAL A 450 18.84 16.16 27.29
CA VAL A 450 18.87 15.02 28.23
C VAL A 450 17.78 13.99 27.88
N GLU A 451 16.53 14.43 27.65
CA GLU A 451 15.44 13.54 27.25
C GLU A 451 15.69 12.87 25.90
N SER A 452 16.07 13.67 24.91
CA SER A 452 16.32 13.18 23.56
C SER A 452 17.45 12.15 23.55
N ALA A 453 18.49 12.33 24.38
CA ALA A 453 19.64 11.43 24.47
C ALA A 453 19.29 9.98 24.81
N ILE A 454 18.18 9.78 25.52
CA ILE A 454 17.69 8.47 25.95
C ILE A 454 16.47 8.02 25.16
N GLY A 455 16.16 8.69 24.04
CA GLY A 455 15.03 8.37 23.16
C GLY A 455 13.67 8.70 23.76
N GLN A 456 13.61 9.72 24.63
CA GLN A 456 12.40 10.27 25.25
C GLN A 456 12.14 11.72 24.80
N GLY A 457 11.14 12.36 25.39
CA GLY A 457 10.71 13.71 25.04
C GLY A 457 9.97 13.74 23.70
N ALA A 458 10.48 14.50 22.74
CA ALA A 458 9.85 14.69 21.43
C ALA A 458 10.39 13.75 20.34
N VAL A 459 11.31 12.84 20.69
CA VAL A 459 11.85 11.85 19.75
C VAL A 459 10.84 10.72 19.55
N THR A 460 10.52 10.43 18.29
CA THR A 460 9.68 9.27 17.92
C THR A 460 10.34 8.47 16.81
N ALA A 461 10.07 7.17 16.79
CA ALA A 461 10.52 6.25 15.74
C ALA A 461 9.45 5.18 15.51
N SER A 462 9.41 4.67 14.28
CA SER A 462 8.70 3.43 13.99
C SER A 462 9.59 2.21 14.14
N PRO A 463 9.01 1.00 14.27
CA PRO A 463 9.78 -0.23 14.19
C PRO A 463 10.58 -0.33 12.90
N PHE A 464 10.01 0.06 11.77
CA PHE A 464 10.73 0.20 10.50
C PHE A 464 11.92 1.17 10.60
N GLY A 465 11.73 2.36 11.16
CA GLY A 465 12.80 3.34 11.31
C GLY A 465 13.95 2.85 12.20
N MET A 466 13.63 2.14 13.29
CA MET A 466 14.66 1.55 14.14
C MET A 466 15.36 0.34 13.50
N ALA A 467 14.67 -0.43 12.66
CA ALA A 467 15.30 -1.48 11.85
C ALA A 467 16.23 -0.88 10.79
N LEU A 468 15.86 0.29 10.22
CA LEU A 468 16.72 1.05 9.31
C LEU A 468 17.95 1.61 10.03
N VAL A 469 17.84 2.01 11.30
CA VAL A 469 19.00 2.39 12.12
C VAL A 469 19.98 1.22 12.26
N ALA A 470 19.50 0.03 12.61
CA ALA A 470 20.35 -1.17 12.65
C ALA A 470 20.98 -1.48 11.28
N ALA A 471 20.20 -1.40 10.21
CA ALA A 471 20.68 -1.66 8.86
C ALA A 471 21.78 -0.66 8.43
N SER A 472 21.63 0.60 8.82
CA SER A 472 22.60 1.65 8.52
C SER A 472 23.93 1.42 9.25
N ILE A 473 23.87 1.05 10.54
CA ILE A 473 25.07 0.71 11.34
C ILE A 473 25.76 -0.54 10.76
N ALA A 474 24.99 -1.56 10.38
CA ALA A 474 25.53 -2.79 9.81
C ALA A 474 26.21 -2.57 8.44
N ASN A 475 25.62 -1.71 7.60
CA ASN A 475 26.09 -1.44 6.24
C ASN A 475 27.11 -0.29 6.14
N GLY A 476 27.21 0.57 7.18
CA GLY A 476 28.00 1.80 7.20
C GLY A 476 27.40 2.96 6.38
N THR A 477 26.27 2.73 5.72
CA THR A 477 25.48 3.73 5.00
C THR A 477 24.01 3.34 5.07
N THR A 478 23.09 4.31 5.11
CA THR A 478 21.65 4.02 5.09
C THR A 478 21.24 3.36 3.79
N PRO A 479 20.79 2.09 3.80
CA PRO A 479 20.33 1.45 2.58
C PRO A 479 18.96 1.98 2.17
N ALA A 480 18.73 2.10 0.86
CA ALA A 480 17.44 2.51 0.32
C ALA A 480 16.41 1.36 0.50
N PRO A 481 15.34 1.55 1.29
CA PRO A 481 14.32 0.52 1.51
C PRO A 481 13.75 0.04 0.19
N THR A 482 13.67 -1.28 0.00
CA THR A 482 13.22 -1.89 -1.26
C THR A 482 12.23 -2.99 -0.93
N MET A 483 11.00 -2.90 -1.44
CA MET A 483 9.99 -3.97 -1.35
C MET A 483 9.81 -4.69 -2.69
N ILE A 484 9.81 -3.95 -3.80
CA ILE A 484 9.73 -4.53 -5.14
C ILE A 484 11.15 -4.61 -5.72
N VAL A 485 11.54 -5.78 -6.23
CA VAL A 485 12.87 -6.03 -6.77
C VAL A 485 13.21 -5.00 -7.85
N GLY A 486 14.37 -4.36 -7.72
CA GLY A 486 14.86 -3.35 -8.66
C GLY A 486 14.19 -1.97 -8.55
N LYS A 487 13.30 -1.76 -7.57
CA LYS A 487 12.62 -0.48 -7.32
C LYS A 487 12.94 0.05 -5.91
N PRO A 488 14.19 0.49 -5.65
CA PRO A 488 14.55 1.04 -4.35
C PRO A 488 13.82 2.36 -4.07
N GLY A 489 13.58 2.62 -2.79
CA GLY A 489 12.98 3.85 -2.29
C GLY A 489 13.84 5.07 -2.56
N VAL A 490 13.19 6.19 -2.85
CA VAL A 490 13.84 7.48 -3.04
C VAL A 490 13.70 8.31 -1.78
N ALA A 491 14.84 8.64 -1.15
CA ALA A 491 14.89 9.51 0.01
C ALA A 491 14.54 10.96 -0.36
N ASP A 492 13.84 11.66 0.53
CA ASP A 492 13.50 13.10 0.38
C ASP A 492 14.74 14.02 0.50
N ARG A 493 15.85 13.49 1.00
CA ARG A 493 17.11 14.21 1.19
C ARG A 493 18.32 13.29 1.06
N SER A 494 19.47 13.89 0.78
CA SER A 494 20.77 13.21 0.83
C SER A 494 21.42 13.42 2.20
N VAL A 495 21.97 12.36 2.78
CA VAL A 495 22.66 12.41 4.07
C VAL A 495 24.06 11.84 3.92
N THR A 496 25.03 12.48 4.58
CA THR A 496 26.41 11.96 4.63
C THR A 496 26.47 10.77 5.58
N PRO A 497 27.02 9.62 5.19
CA PRO A 497 27.12 8.47 6.07
C PRO A 497 27.98 8.72 7.32
N THR A 498 27.74 7.91 8.35
CA THR A 498 28.56 7.89 9.56
C THR A 498 30.00 7.44 9.23
N PRO A 499 31.02 7.96 9.93
CA PRO A 499 32.39 7.47 9.79
C PRO A 499 32.52 5.98 10.15
N ALA A 500 33.27 5.22 9.36
CA ALA A 500 33.36 3.76 9.52
C ALA A 500 33.94 3.30 10.88
N ASP A 501 34.80 4.10 11.50
CA ASP A 501 35.35 3.85 12.84
C ASP A 501 34.28 4.03 13.93
N VAL A 502 33.36 4.97 13.75
CA VAL A 502 32.20 5.16 14.63
C VAL A 502 31.23 3.99 14.52
N ASP A 503 30.92 3.53 13.30
CA ASP A 503 30.07 2.35 13.11
C ASP A 503 30.70 1.09 13.70
N ALA A 504 32.01 0.88 13.51
CA ALA A 504 32.74 -0.23 14.11
C ALA A 504 32.71 -0.18 15.66
N ALA A 505 32.87 1.01 16.24
CA ALA A 505 32.74 1.20 17.68
C ALA A 505 31.33 0.88 18.18
N LEU A 506 30.28 1.37 17.50
CA LEU A 506 28.89 1.08 17.83
C LEU A 506 28.61 -0.42 17.80
N ARG A 507 29.03 -1.10 16.74
CA ARG A 507 28.87 -2.56 16.60
C ARG A 507 29.55 -3.33 17.73
N SER A 508 30.76 -2.93 18.14
CA SER A 508 31.44 -3.51 19.30
C SER A 508 30.65 -3.34 20.60
N MET A 509 30.10 -2.14 20.85
CA MET A 509 29.31 -1.88 22.05
C MET A 509 27.92 -2.57 22.01
N MET A 510 27.33 -2.69 20.83
CA MET A 510 26.11 -3.48 20.59
C MET A 510 26.36 -4.98 20.79
N ARG A 511 27.56 -5.48 20.46
CA ARG A 511 27.97 -6.83 20.82
C ARG A 511 28.07 -7.02 22.34
N GLU A 512 28.69 -6.07 23.04
CA GLU A 512 28.81 -6.12 24.50
C GLU A 512 27.45 -6.10 25.20
N THR A 513 26.47 -5.38 24.65
CA THR A 513 25.09 -5.40 25.13
C THR A 513 24.51 -6.84 25.17
N VAL A 514 24.89 -7.69 24.21
CA VAL A 514 24.45 -9.09 24.11
C VAL A 514 25.30 -10.02 24.98
N THR A 515 26.61 -9.78 25.11
CA THR A 515 27.49 -10.70 25.84
C THR A 515 27.55 -10.44 27.34
N ASP A 516 27.43 -9.18 27.77
CA ASP A 516 27.56 -8.78 29.17
C ASP A 516 26.52 -7.74 29.63
N GLY A 517 25.80 -7.13 28.69
CA GLY A 517 24.82 -6.08 28.98
C GLY A 517 23.37 -6.53 29.07
N THR A 518 22.47 -5.61 28.74
CA THR A 518 21.01 -5.76 28.92
C THR A 518 20.35 -6.84 28.06
N ALA A 519 21.03 -7.34 27.01
CA ALA A 519 20.51 -8.37 26.10
C ALA A 519 21.14 -9.75 26.34
N ARG A 520 21.72 -10.00 27.53
CA ARG A 520 22.43 -11.25 27.88
C ARG A 520 21.61 -12.53 27.71
N THR A 521 20.28 -12.44 27.72
CA THR A 521 19.39 -13.59 27.44
C THR A 521 19.51 -14.13 26.01
N LEU A 522 20.17 -13.39 25.12
CA LEU A 522 20.46 -13.78 23.73
C LEU A 522 21.95 -14.09 23.49
N ALA A 523 22.75 -14.25 24.55
CA ALA A 523 24.19 -14.52 24.45
C ALA A 523 24.53 -15.85 23.75
N ASP A 524 23.56 -16.76 23.61
CA ASP A 524 23.69 -17.99 22.83
C ASP A 524 23.81 -17.75 21.32
N LEU A 525 23.47 -16.55 20.83
CA LEU A 525 23.61 -16.13 19.43
C LEU A 525 24.99 -15.48 19.23
N PRO A 526 25.96 -16.18 18.59
CA PRO A 526 27.38 -15.81 18.64
C PRO A 526 27.74 -14.56 17.84
N ASN A 527 26.92 -14.18 16.86
CA ASN A 527 27.15 -13.02 15.99
C ASN A 527 26.18 -11.87 16.24
N LEU A 528 25.22 -12.04 17.16
CA LEU A 528 24.21 -11.02 17.41
C LEU A 528 24.84 -9.79 18.07
N GLU A 529 24.56 -8.64 17.46
CA GLU A 529 24.84 -7.31 17.98
C GLU A 529 23.49 -6.63 18.20
N GLY A 530 23.26 -5.95 19.32
CA GLY A 530 21.98 -5.30 19.55
C GLY A 530 21.95 -4.26 20.65
N LYS A 531 20.80 -3.60 20.78
CA LYS A 531 20.51 -2.64 21.85
C LYS A 531 19.08 -2.80 22.34
N THR A 532 18.90 -2.93 23.65
CA THR A 532 17.57 -2.89 24.27
C THR A 532 17.07 -1.46 24.46
N GLY A 533 15.75 -1.31 24.51
CA GLY A 533 15.08 -0.08 24.89
C GLY A 533 13.88 -0.31 25.77
N THR A 534 13.72 0.57 26.74
CA THR A 534 12.49 0.78 27.51
C THR A 534 12.12 2.24 27.34
N ALA A 535 10.85 2.54 27.09
CA ALA A 535 10.36 3.90 26.87
C ALA A 535 9.06 4.13 27.64
N GLU A 536 8.98 5.20 28.42
CA GLU A 536 7.77 5.56 29.16
C GLU A 536 6.65 6.01 28.20
N TYR A 537 5.40 5.70 28.58
CA TYR A 537 4.20 6.09 27.84
C TYR A 537 3.10 6.57 28.79
N GLY A 538 2.39 7.64 28.42
CA GLY A 538 1.30 8.22 29.22
C GLY A 538 1.76 8.66 30.61
N GLU A 539 0.93 8.45 31.64
CA GLU A 539 1.28 8.71 33.06
C GLU A 539 2.32 7.72 33.64
N GLY A 540 3.12 7.05 32.79
CA GLY A 540 4.21 6.16 33.21
C GLY A 540 3.76 4.77 33.67
N THR A 541 2.54 4.33 33.34
CA THR A 541 1.98 3.10 33.93
C THR A 541 2.43 1.80 33.26
N ARG A 542 2.82 1.82 31.97
CA ARG A 542 3.31 0.64 31.22
C ARG A 542 4.27 1.03 30.08
N PRO A 543 5.60 1.01 30.27
CA PRO A 543 6.54 1.38 29.22
C PRO A 543 6.54 0.39 28.04
N HIS A 544 6.93 0.88 26.86
CA HIS A 544 7.14 0.03 25.66
C HIS A 544 8.48 -0.70 25.74
N GLY A 545 8.50 -1.93 25.20
CA GLY A 545 9.69 -2.76 25.09
C GLY A 545 10.25 -2.74 23.67
N TRP A 546 11.56 -2.53 23.55
CA TRP A 546 12.28 -2.49 22.29
C TRP A 546 13.52 -3.37 22.30
N PHE A 547 13.81 -3.97 21.14
CA PHE A 547 15.12 -4.50 20.85
C PHE A 547 15.45 -4.26 19.38
N VAL A 548 16.65 -3.74 19.11
CA VAL A 548 17.14 -3.46 17.76
C VAL A 548 18.46 -4.19 17.59
N GLY A 549 18.62 -4.95 16.51
CA GLY A 549 19.78 -5.82 16.37
C GLY A 549 20.17 -6.13 14.93
N MET A 550 21.35 -6.72 14.79
CA MET A 550 21.90 -7.20 13.54
C MET A 550 22.67 -8.51 13.75
N ASP A 551 22.54 -9.42 12.78
CA ASP A 551 23.31 -10.65 12.66
C ASP A 551 23.80 -10.76 11.21
N GLY A 552 25.03 -10.29 10.97
CA GLY A 552 25.60 -10.19 9.62
C GLY A 552 24.78 -9.27 8.71
N ASP A 553 24.28 -9.81 7.60
CA ASP A 553 23.48 -9.10 6.59
C ASP A 553 21.96 -9.19 6.87
N LEU A 554 21.59 -9.29 8.15
CA LEU A 554 20.22 -9.18 8.65
C LEU A 554 20.18 -8.12 9.74
N ALA A 555 19.40 -7.07 9.55
CA ALA A 555 19.10 -6.07 10.57
C ALA A 555 17.61 -6.07 10.88
N PHE A 556 17.25 -5.85 12.14
CA PHE A 556 15.86 -5.92 12.56
C PHE A 556 15.56 -5.04 13.78
N ALA A 557 14.27 -4.75 13.96
CA ALA A 557 13.73 -4.17 15.18
C ALA A 557 12.52 -4.97 15.65
N VAL A 558 12.42 -5.13 16.96
CA VAL A 558 11.30 -5.73 17.68
C VAL A 558 10.70 -4.68 18.61
N PHE A 559 9.40 -4.52 18.51
CA PHE A 559 8.62 -3.59 19.33
C PHE A 559 7.48 -4.32 20.02
N VAL A 560 7.25 -4.02 21.30
CA VAL A 560 6.11 -4.50 22.07
C VAL A 560 5.53 -3.33 22.87
N ALA A 561 4.28 -2.96 22.59
CA ALA A 561 3.64 -1.82 23.23
C ALA A 561 3.20 -2.15 24.67
N GLY A 562 3.59 -1.35 25.68
CA GLY A 562 3.16 -1.59 27.06
C GLY A 562 3.66 -2.93 27.60
N ALA A 563 4.94 -3.22 27.35
CA ALA A 563 5.60 -4.46 27.69
C ALA A 563 6.21 -4.47 29.10
N ASP A 564 6.15 -3.33 29.80
CA ASP A 564 6.72 -3.07 31.13
C ASP A 564 8.26 -3.12 31.21
N SER A 565 8.92 -3.77 30.24
CA SER A 565 10.37 -3.83 30.10
C SER A 565 10.76 -4.20 28.65
N SER A 566 12.06 -4.25 28.37
CA SER A 566 12.58 -4.81 27.11
C SER A 566 12.52 -6.35 27.02
N GLY A 567 12.18 -7.05 28.12
CA GLY A 567 12.16 -8.51 28.20
C GLY A 567 11.31 -9.19 27.11
N PRO A 568 10.02 -8.82 26.95
CA PRO A 568 9.17 -9.39 25.90
C PRO A 568 9.71 -9.18 24.48
N ALA A 569 10.37 -8.04 24.21
CA ALA A 569 11.00 -7.79 22.92
C ALA A 569 12.23 -8.68 22.69
N LEU A 570 13.04 -8.92 23.74
CA LEU A 570 14.16 -9.87 23.68
C LEU A 570 13.68 -11.32 23.47
N GLU A 571 12.60 -11.73 24.15
CA GLU A 571 12.03 -13.06 23.97
C GLU A 571 11.51 -13.27 22.54
N ALA A 572 10.79 -12.29 21.98
CA ALA A 572 10.33 -12.33 20.60
C ALA A 572 11.52 -12.33 19.61
N ALA A 573 12.54 -11.50 19.81
CA ALA A 573 13.77 -11.54 19.01
C ALA A 573 14.46 -12.92 19.07
N GLY A 574 14.52 -13.52 20.25
CA GLY A 574 15.09 -14.84 20.45
C GLY A 574 14.29 -15.97 19.80
N ARG A 575 12.97 -15.85 19.66
CA ARG A 575 12.15 -16.77 18.86
C ARG A 575 12.33 -16.57 17.36
N PHE A 576 12.48 -15.32 16.92
CA PHE A 576 12.67 -14.98 15.51
C PHE A 576 14.00 -15.51 14.95
N LEU A 577 15.07 -15.45 15.75
CA LEU A 577 16.44 -15.78 15.31
C LEU A 577 16.81 -17.28 15.43
N ARG A 578 16.05 -18.07 16.21
CA ARG A 578 16.30 -19.51 16.42
C ARG A 578 15.38 -20.33 15.52
#